data_AF-A0A4Q3WCM4-F1
#
_entry.id   AF-A0A4Q3WCM4-F1
#
_cell.length_a   1.000
_cell.length_b   1.000
_cell.length_c   1.000
_cell.angle_alpha   90.00
_cell.angle_beta   90.00
_cell.angle_gamma   90.00
#
_symmetry.space_group_name_H-M   'P 1'
#
loop_
_entity.id
_entity.type
_entity.pdbx_description
1 polymer ?
#
loop_
_entity_poly.entity_id
_entity_poly.type
_entity_poly.pdbx_seq_one_letter_code
_entity_poly.pdbx_strand_id
1 'polypeptide(L)'
;MKRQVPAIAGRLSLRAPQRESLEILDRIVELAPLSKGIDREAALAAIRTEFPSVTDFERDFPSLCFALATGVGKTRLMGAFIAY
;
A
#
# COMPACT_ATOMS: atom_id res chain seq x y z
N MET A 1 9.69 14.23 6.94
CA MET A 1 10.40 13.18 7.73
C MET A 1 9.56 11.90 7.70
N LYS A 2 9.64 11.12 6.62
CA LYS A 2 8.90 9.85 6.46
C LYS A 2 9.83 8.67 6.81
N ARG A 3 9.92 8.34 8.10
CA ARG A 3 10.74 7.21 8.60
C ARG A 3 9.91 5.96 8.92
N GLN A 4 8.66 5.89 8.47
CA GLN A 4 7.75 4.79 8.81
C GLN A 4 8.18 3.48 8.15
N VAL A 5 8.44 3.47 6.85
CA VAL A 5 8.76 2.23 6.11
C VAL A 5 10.02 1.53 6.64
N PRO A 6 11.20 2.17 6.77
CA PRO A 6 12.39 1.47 7.27
C PRO A 6 12.23 0.98 8.72
N ALA A 7 11.52 1.74 9.56
CA ALA A 7 11.27 1.37 10.95
C ALA A 7 10.34 0.15 11.06
N ILE A 8 9.22 0.15 10.34
CA ILE A 8 8.26 -0.96 10.32
C ILE A 8 8.91 -2.19 9.68
N ALA A 9 9.58 -2.02 8.53
CA ALA A 9 10.28 -3.09 7.84
C ALA A 9 11.34 -3.76 8.72
N GLY A 10 12.14 -2.97 9.44
CA GLY A 10 13.13 -3.49 10.39
C GLY A 10 12.49 -4.23 11.57
N ARG A 11 11.51 -3.61 12.25
CA ARG A 11 10.84 -4.21 13.42
C ARG A 11 10.11 -5.50 13.09
N LEU A 12 9.49 -5.58 11.92
CA LEU A 12 8.76 -6.77 11.47
C LEU A 12 9.62 -7.73 10.66
N SER A 13 10.91 -7.44 10.44
CA SER A 13 11.81 -8.26 9.61
C SER A 13 11.25 -8.52 8.21
N LEU A 14 10.69 -7.50 7.57
CA LEU A 14 10.18 -7.58 6.20
C LEU A 14 11.35 -7.76 5.23
N ARG A 15 11.19 -8.69 4.30
CA ARG A 15 12.09 -8.92 3.17
C ARG A 15 11.30 -8.78 1.88
N ALA A 16 11.97 -8.69 0.73
CA ALA A 16 11.26 -8.81 -0.55
C ALA A 16 10.47 -10.13 -0.61
N PRO A 17 9.23 -10.14 -1.13
CA PRO A 17 8.46 -9.02 -1.70
C PRO A 17 7.62 -8.20 -0.68
N GLN A 18 7.61 -8.55 0.60
CA GLN A 18 6.80 -7.84 1.62
C GLN A 18 7.25 -6.39 1.81
N ARG A 19 8.56 -6.15 1.82
CA ARG A 19 9.12 -4.79 1.95
C ARG A 19 8.71 -3.89 0.79
N GLU A 20 8.81 -4.41 -0.44
CA GLU A 20 8.38 -3.72 -1.65
C GLU A 20 6.89 -3.39 -1.60
N SER A 21 6.06 -4.30 -1.08
CA SER A 21 4.63 -4.05 -0.89
C SER A 21 4.37 -2.88 0.08
N LEU A 22 5.17 -2.73 1.14
CA LEU A 22 5.06 -1.60 2.07
C LEU A 22 5.59 -0.29 1.45
N GLU A 23 6.62 -0.36 0.62
CA GLU A 23 7.13 0.81 -0.13
C GLU A 23 6.11 1.28 -1.18
N ILE A 24 5.42 0.35 -1.85
CA ILE A 24 4.30 0.67 -2.76
C ILE A 24 3.15 1.33 -2.00
N LEU A 25 2.77 0.79 -0.82
CA LEU A 25 1.73 1.42 0.01
C LEU A 25 2.11 2.86 0.39
N ASP A 26 3.36 3.08 0.82
CA ASP A 26 3.86 4.42 1.16
C ASP A 26 3.75 5.36 -0.03
N ARG A 27 4.15 4.91 -1.23
CA ARG A 27 4.05 5.70 -2.45
C ARG A 27 2.61 6.06 -2.82
N ILE A 28 1.71 5.07 -2.73
CA ILE A 28 0.27 5.26 -2.99
C ILE A 28 -0.31 6.31 -2.04
N VAL A 29 0.05 6.29 -0.76
CA VAL A 29 -0.42 7.27 0.23
C VAL A 29 0.16 8.67 -0.02
N GLU A 30 1.29 8.80 -0.71
CA GLU A 30 1.76 10.12 -1.19
C GLU A 30 0.93 10.64 -2.37
N LEU A 31 0.57 9.76 -3.29
CA LEU A 31 -0.23 10.09 -4.48
C LEU A 31 -1.68 10.40 -4.14
N ALA A 32 -2.25 9.63 -3.20
CA ALA A 32 -3.62 9.75 -2.74
C ALA A 32 -3.65 9.80 -1.20
N PRO A 33 -3.45 10.98 -0.59
CA PRO A 33 -3.42 11.14 0.87
C PRO A 33 -4.70 10.65 1.56
N LEU A 34 -4.54 9.88 2.63
CA LEU A 34 -5.63 9.32 3.41
C LEU A 34 -6.48 10.43 4.05
N SER A 35 -7.71 10.56 3.59
CA SER A 35 -8.68 11.53 4.12
C SER A 35 -10.11 11.00 4.00
N LYS A 36 -11.00 11.50 4.88
CA LYS A 36 -12.43 11.17 4.78
C LYS A 36 -13.01 11.86 3.55
N GLY A 37 -13.79 11.13 2.76
CA GLY A 37 -14.44 11.68 1.57
C GLY A 37 -13.47 11.97 0.42
N ILE A 38 -12.35 11.23 0.35
CA ILE A 38 -11.41 11.31 -0.77
C ILE A 38 -12.13 11.12 -2.11
N ASP A 39 -11.82 11.97 -3.09
CA ASP A 39 -12.29 11.81 -4.46
C ASP A 39 -11.67 10.56 -5.07
N ARG A 40 -12.48 9.52 -5.26
CA ARG A 40 -12.05 8.22 -5.76
C ARG A 40 -11.50 8.30 -7.18
N GLU A 41 -12.11 9.10 -8.05
CA GLU A 41 -11.69 9.22 -9.45
C GLU A 41 -10.35 9.94 -9.53
N ALA A 42 -10.19 11.02 -8.77
CA ALA A 42 -8.92 11.73 -8.67
C ALA A 42 -7.81 10.84 -8.08
N ALA A 43 -8.12 10.09 -7.00
CA ALA A 43 -7.17 9.17 -6.38
C ALA A 43 -6.75 8.04 -7.34
N LEU A 44 -7.71 7.43 -8.05
CA LEU A 44 -7.44 6.38 -9.03
C LEU A 44 -6.60 6.91 -10.19
N ALA A 45 -6.92 8.10 -10.70
CA ALA A 45 -6.14 8.75 -11.75
C ALA A 45 -4.70 9.01 -11.30
N ALA A 46 -4.50 9.53 -10.08
CA ALA A 46 -3.18 9.76 -9.52
C ALA A 46 -2.38 8.45 -9.35
N ILE A 47 -2.97 7.43 -8.74
CA ILE A 47 -2.32 6.12 -8.54
C ILE A 47 -1.93 5.47 -9.88
N ARG A 48 -2.79 5.55 -10.89
CA ARG A 48 -2.54 4.99 -12.23
C ARG A 48 -1.35 5.61 -12.96
N THR A 49 -0.91 6.82 -12.58
CA THR A 49 0.29 7.43 -13.17
C THR A 49 1.55 6.61 -12.91
N GLU A 50 1.60 5.88 -11.79
CA GLU A 50 2.74 5.04 -11.40
C GLU A 50 2.40 3.54 -11.36
N PHE A 51 1.14 3.20 -11.08
CA PHE A 51 0.66 1.83 -10.96
C PHE A 51 -0.49 1.58 -11.94
N PRO A 52 -0.22 1.53 -13.26
CA PRO A 52 -1.25 1.39 -14.30
C PRO A 52 -2.04 0.07 -14.23
N SER A 53 -1.56 -0.91 -13.48
CA SER A 53 -2.29 -2.16 -13.21
C SER A 53 -3.50 -1.98 -12.28
N VAL A 54 -3.63 -0.83 -11.60
CA VAL A 54 -4.79 -0.52 -10.75
C VAL A 54 -5.93 -0.03 -11.65
N THR A 55 -6.87 -0.92 -11.98
CA THR A 55 -7.98 -0.60 -12.87
C THR A 55 -9.17 0.00 -12.15
N ASP A 56 -9.53 -0.46 -10.96
CA ASP A 56 -10.56 0.19 -10.15
C ASP A 56 -10.39 -0.23 -8.69
N PHE A 57 -11.23 0.32 -7.80
CA PHE A 57 -11.21 0.00 -6.38
C PHE A 57 -12.24 -1.07 -5.97
N GLU A 58 -13.14 -1.49 -6.86
CA GLU A 58 -14.25 -2.43 -6.60
C GLU A 58 -15.19 -2.07 -5.42
N ARG A 59 -15.01 -0.91 -4.77
CA ARG A 59 -15.66 -0.52 -3.51
C ARG A 59 -15.95 0.98 -3.46
N ASP A 60 -16.78 1.37 -2.49
CA ASP A 60 -17.12 2.78 -2.22
C ASP A 60 -16.06 3.59 -1.48
N PHE A 61 -14.85 3.03 -1.38
CA PHE A 61 -13.66 3.65 -0.83
C PHE A 61 -12.43 3.13 -1.60
N PRO A 62 -11.28 3.83 -1.57
CA PRO A 62 -10.05 3.32 -2.15
C PRO A 62 -9.66 1.97 -1.53
N SER A 63 -9.74 0.90 -2.31
CA SER A 63 -9.36 -0.46 -1.92
C SER A 63 -8.31 -0.97 -2.89
N LEU A 64 -7.25 -1.58 -2.35
CA LEU A 64 -6.09 -2.01 -3.12
C LEU A 64 -5.74 -3.45 -2.78
N CYS A 65 -5.43 -4.23 -3.81
CA CYS A 65 -5.04 -5.63 -3.67
C CYS A 65 -3.52 -5.77 -3.81
N PHE A 66 -2.89 -6.42 -2.83
CA PHE A 66 -1.49 -6.82 -2.87
C PHE A 66 -1.39 -8.33 -2.99
N ALA A 67 -0.96 -8.81 -4.15
CA ALA A 67 -0.85 -10.24 -4.42
C ALA A 67 0.49 -10.81 -3.90
N LEU A 68 0.41 -11.85 -3.08
CA LEU A 68 1.56 -12.59 -2.58
C LEU A 68 1.31 -14.10 -2.65
N ALA A 69 2.33 -14.85 -3.04
CA ALA A 69 2.30 -16.30 -3.02
C ALA A 69 2.10 -16.87 -1.60
N THR A 70 1.64 -18.12 -1.52
CA THR A 70 1.53 -18.85 -0.25
C THR A 70 2.90 -19.01 0.40
N GLY A 71 2.95 -19.04 1.74
CA GLY A 71 4.21 -19.18 2.49
C GLY A 71 5.10 -17.91 2.56
N VAL A 72 4.82 -16.87 1.78
CA VAL A 72 5.63 -15.63 1.76
C VAL A 72 5.42 -14.77 3.01
N GLY A 73 4.38 -15.01 3.80
CA GLY A 73 4.12 -14.31 5.06
C GLY A 73 3.10 -13.16 4.97
N LYS A 74 1.97 -13.38 4.28
CA LYS A 74 0.87 -12.40 4.13
C LYS A 74 0.42 -11.79 5.47
N THR A 75 0.31 -12.59 6.53
CA THR A 75 -0.07 -12.10 7.87
C THR A 75 0.89 -11.04 8.41
N ARG A 76 2.19 -11.21 8.19
CA ARG A 76 3.20 -10.23 8.60
C ARG A 76 3.09 -8.95 7.77
N LEU A 77 2.84 -9.06 6.47
CA LEU A 77 2.61 -7.89 5.62
C LEU A 77 1.35 -7.13 6.05
N MET A 78 0.25 -7.82 6.36
CA MET A 78 -0.96 -7.19 6.88
C MET A 78 -0.68 -6.43 8.18
N GLY A 79 0.10 -7.00 9.10
CA GLY A 79 0.52 -6.30 10.31
C GLY A 79 1.35 -5.05 10.02
N ALA A 80 2.18 -5.08 8.98
CA ALA A 80 2.93 -3.92 8.51
C ALA A 80 2.02 -2.81 7.96
N PHE A 81 0.99 -3.16 7.19
CA PHE A 81 0.01 -2.20 6.65
C PHE A 81 -0.84 -1.56 7.75
N ILE A 82 -1.17 -2.30 8.81
CA ILE A 82 -1.91 -1.75 9.96
C ILE A 82 -1.03 -0.82 10.81
N ALA A 83 0.28 -1.13 10.91
CA ALA A 83 1.21 -0.32 11.68
C ALA A 83 1.68 0.95 10.96
N TYR A 84 1.52 1.01 9.64
CA TYR A 84 1.84 2.15 8.79
C TYR A 84 0.79 3.25 8.96
#